data_AF-A0A951AN97-F1
#
_entry.id   AF-A0A951AN97-F1
#
_cell.length_a   1.000
_cell.length_b   1.000
_cell.length_c   1.000
_cell.angle_alpha   90.00
_cell.angle_beta   90.00
_cell.angle_gamma   90.00
#
_symmetry.space_group_name_H-M   'P 1'
#
loop_
_entity.id
_entity.type
_entity.pdbx_description
1 polymer ?
#
loop_
_entity_poly.entity_id
_entity_poly.type
_entity_poly.pdbx_seq_one_letter_code
_entity_poly.pdbx_strand_id
1 'polypeptide(L)'
;MGLTKIWIRTLSDGLIRADHIVGIDAHPTPPLAGKHAHWLLDAILPTPVGSGRGPTWDLSALHRTLLQTSEEPMDGPVSLARLLAQLDSADAAGVIIPSMAPAPGDPSRNFPQFSFVPFATASDPSP
;
A
#
# COMPACT_ATOMS: atom_id res chain seq x y z
N MET A 1 4.09 17.51 -8.96
CA MET A 1 4.82 17.08 -7.75
C MET A 1 3.97 15.98 -7.15
N GLY A 2 4.13 14.77 -7.67
CA GLY A 2 3.11 13.73 -7.50
C GLY A 2 3.43 12.75 -6.39
N LEU A 3 2.43 12.42 -5.58
CA LEU A 3 2.43 11.42 -4.50
C LEU A 3 3.52 11.51 -3.41
N THR A 4 4.49 12.43 -3.48
CA THR A 4 5.59 12.57 -2.51
C THR A 4 5.13 12.91 -1.08
N LYS A 5 3.90 13.42 -0.95
CA LYS A 5 3.26 13.78 0.32
C LYS A 5 2.26 12.73 0.79
N ILE A 6 2.14 11.61 0.07
CA ILE A 6 1.21 10.52 0.37
C ILE A 6 2.00 9.35 0.94
N TRP A 7 1.56 8.88 2.10
CA TRP A 7 2.10 7.72 2.78
C TRP A 7 1.07 6.61 2.83
N ILE A 8 1.49 5.36 2.89
CA ILE A 8 0.61 4.21 3.05
C ILE A 8 1.06 3.44 4.29
N ARG A 9 0.11 3.13 5.18
CA ARG A 9 0.36 2.28 6.34
C ARG A 9 0.47 0.83 5.93
N THR A 10 1.53 0.15 6.37
CA THR A 10 1.72 -1.29 6.17
C THR A 10 1.01 -2.08 7.27
N LEU A 11 0.80 -3.38 7.04
CA LEU A 11 0.22 -4.30 8.03
C LEU A 11 1.05 -4.38 9.32
N SER A 12 2.36 -4.17 9.21
CA SER A 12 3.30 -4.16 10.34
C SER A 12 3.45 -2.79 11.00
N ASP A 13 2.46 -1.90 10.86
CA ASP A 13 2.45 -0.52 11.38
C ASP A 13 3.60 0.38 10.89
N GLY A 14 4.22 0.03 9.75
CA GLY A 14 5.19 0.89 9.06
C GLY A 14 4.50 1.90 8.14
N LEU A 15 5.29 2.86 7.63
CA LEU A 15 4.85 3.79 6.60
C LEU A 15 5.77 3.68 5.38
N ILE A 16 5.17 3.63 4.20
CA ILE A 16 5.88 3.72 2.91
C ILE A 16 5.42 4.95 2.14
N ARG A 17 6.32 5.57 1.38
CA ARG A 17 5.98 6.67 0.48
C ARG A 17 5.35 6.13 -0.80
N ALA A 18 4.25 6.73 -1.22
CA ALA A 18 3.51 6.28 -2.41
C ALA A 18 4.30 6.48 -3.71
N ASP A 19 5.13 7.53 -3.80
CA ASP A 19 5.95 7.80 -4.98
C ASP A 19 7.13 6.83 -5.18
N HIS A 20 7.42 5.99 -4.18
CA HIS A 20 8.45 4.94 -4.27
C HIS A 20 7.87 3.57 -4.70
N ILE A 21 6.55 3.47 -4.88
CA ILE A 21 5.89 2.22 -5.24
C ILE A 21 6.05 2.01 -6.75
N VAL A 22 6.62 0.88 -7.14
CA VAL A 22 6.80 0.47 -8.55
C VAL A 22 5.81 -0.61 -8.99
N GLY A 23 5.06 -1.18 -8.05
CA GLY A 23 4.04 -2.18 -8.32
C GLY A 23 3.14 -2.43 -7.11
N ILE A 24 1.95 -2.94 -7.37
CA ILE A 24 1.02 -3.42 -6.34
C ILE A 24 0.59 -4.80 -6.78
N ASP A 25 0.72 -5.78 -5.90
CA ASP A 25 0.48 -7.19 -6.23
C ASP A 25 -0.34 -7.89 -5.15
N ALA A 26 -1.13 -8.88 -5.57
CA ALA A 26 -1.91 -9.72 -4.68
C ALA A 26 -1.53 -11.18 -4.93
N HIS A 27 -1.06 -11.87 -3.89
CA HIS A 27 -0.64 -13.26 -4.03
C HIS A 27 -0.91 -14.09 -2.77
N PRO A 28 -1.08 -15.41 -2.89
CA PRO A 28 -1.21 -16.26 -1.74
C PRO A 28 0.13 -16.39 -1.00
N THR A 29 0.08 -16.60 0.31
CA THR A 29 1.21 -17.07 1.10
C THR A 29 1.59 -18.48 0.64
N PRO A 30 2.88 -18.86 0.67
CA PRO A 30 3.29 -20.22 0.35
C PRO A 30 2.51 -21.26 1.18
N PRO A 31 2.12 -22.39 0.58
CA PRO A 31 1.38 -23.42 1.30
C PRO A 31 2.26 -23.99 2.42
N LEU A 32 1.75 -23.94 3.65
CA LEU A 32 2.36 -24.57 4.82
C LEU A 32 1.46 -25.71 5.30
N ALA A 33 2.03 -26.91 5.47
CA ALA A 33 1.28 -28.06 5.96
C ALA A 33 0.58 -27.74 7.29
N GLY A 34 -0.74 -27.95 7.33
CA GLY A 34 -1.57 -27.69 8.52
C GLY A 34 -1.93 -26.23 8.77
N LYS A 35 -1.62 -25.29 7.87
CA LYS A 35 -2.07 -23.89 7.95
C LYS A 35 -2.93 -23.51 6.76
N HIS A 36 -3.96 -22.70 7.01
CA HIS A 36 -4.71 -22.06 5.94
C HIS A 36 -3.80 -21.07 5.20
N ALA A 37 -3.84 -21.11 3.87
CA ALA A 37 -3.19 -20.09 3.06
C ALA A 37 -3.92 -18.75 3.27
N HIS A 38 -3.15 -17.68 3.40
CA HIS A 38 -3.66 -16.32 3.39
C HIS A 38 -3.32 -15.67 2.06
N TRP A 39 -4.03 -14.60 1.71
CA TRP A 39 -3.64 -13.72 0.64
C TRP A 39 -2.99 -12.47 1.21
N LEU A 40 -1.98 -11.97 0.52
CA LEU A 40 -1.29 -10.73 0.83
C LEU A 40 -1.55 -9.74 -0.30
N LEU A 41 -1.85 -8.50 0.07
CA LEU A 41 -1.78 -7.36 -0.84
C LEU A 41 -0.53 -6.57 -0.49
N ASP A 42 0.41 -6.51 -1.43
CA ASP A 42 1.72 -5.92 -1.22
C ASP A 42 1.94 -4.69 -2.11
N ALA A 43 2.61 -3.69 -1.54
CA ALA A 43 3.29 -2.65 -2.32
C ALA A 43 4.73 -3.07 -2.59
N ILE A 44 5.18 -2.90 -3.83
CA ILE A 44 6.53 -3.25 -4.27
C ILE A 44 7.37 -1.99 -4.35
N LEU A 45 8.51 -1.97 -3.66
CA LEU A 45 9.49 -0.89 -3.69
C LEU A 45 10.80 -1.38 -4.31
N PRO A 46 11.50 -0.55 -5.09
CA PRO A 46 12.87 -0.85 -5.49
C PRO A 46 13.79 -0.68 -4.29
N THR A 47 14.55 -1.71 -3.93
CA THR A 47 15.60 -1.63 -2.89
C THR A 47 16.97 -1.94 -3.49
N PRO A 48 18.02 -1.18 -3.16
CA PRO A 48 19.38 -1.55 -3.51
C PRO A 48 19.77 -2.88 -2.87
N VAL A 49 20.52 -3.70 -3.60
CA VAL A 49 21.14 -4.93 -3.10
C VAL A 49 22.65 -4.93 -3.33
N GLY A 50 23.39 -5.58 -2.44
CA GLY A 50 24.85 -5.73 -2.51
C GLY A 50 25.65 -4.76 -1.64
N SER A 51 26.99 -4.85 -1.74
CA SER A 51 27.96 -4.08 -0.95
C SER A 51 28.59 -2.89 -1.68
N GLY A 52 27.99 -2.46 -2.81
CA GLY A 52 28.33 -1.19 -3.48
C GLY A 52 29.70 -1.14 -4.18
N ARG A 53 30.20 -2.25 -4.74
CA ARG A 53 31.54 -2.30 -5.38
C ARG A 53 31.60 -1.87 -6.86
N GLY A 54 30.51 -1.37 -7.45
CA GLY A 54 30.45 -0.96 -8.87
C GLY A 54 29.87 0.44 -9.08
N PRO A 55 29.88 0.97 -10.31
CA PRO A 55 29.38 2.31 -10.63
C PRO A 55 27.84 2.44 -10.51
N THR A 56 27.12 1.32 -10.36
CA THR A 56 25.66 1.25 -10.26
C THR A 56 25.25 0.25 -9.17
N TRP A 57 24.09 0.49 -8.55
CA TRP A 57 23.47 -0.45 -7.62
C TRP A 57 22.49 -1.35 -8.36
N ASP A 58 22.58 -2.66 -8.11
CA ASP A 58 21.51 -3.58 -8.50
C ASP A 58 20.29 -3.29 -7.61
N LEU A 59 19.10 -3.25 -8.22
CA LEU A 59 17.83 -3.07 -7.52
C LEU A 59 17.07 -4.39 -7.48
N SER A 60 16.51 -4.73 -6.33
CA SER A 60 15.56 -5.83 -6.16
C SER A 60 14.18 -5.32 -5.74
N ALA A 61 13.18 -6.20 -5.84
CA ALA A 61 11.83 -5.93 -5.38
C ALA A 61 11.72 -6.19 -3.87
N LEU A 62 11.39 -5.15 -3.11
CA LEU A 62 11.01 -5.25 -1.70
C LEU A 62 9.49 -5.21 -1.59
N HIS A 63 8.91 -6.33 -1.19
CA HIS A 63 7.48 -6.45 -0.92
C HIS A 63 7.15 -5.94 0.49
N ARG A 64 6.17 -5.05 0.58
CA ARG A 64 5.64 -4.50 1.84
C ARG A 64 4.14 -4.76 1.92
N THR A 65 3.75 -5.65 2.83
CA THR A 65 2.36 -6.04 3.00
C THR A 65 1.51 -4.90 3.57
N LEU A 66 0.43 -4.61 2.85
CA LEU A 66 -0.60 -3.64 3.21
C LEU A 66 -1.76 -4.31 3.94
N LEU A 67 -2.18 -5.48 3.46
CA LEU A 67 -3.29 -6.27 3.99
C LEU A 67 -2.97 -7.75 3.93
N GLN A 68 -3.54 -8.50 4.88
CA GLN A 68 -3.59 -9.96 4.86
C GLN A 68 -5.04 -10.42 5.03
N THR A 69 -5.47 -11.34 4.19
CA THR A 69 -6.87 -11.79 4.10
C THR A 69 -6.94 -13.31 3.96
N SER A 70 -8.12 -13.89 4.23
CA SER A 70 -8.37 -15.33 3.99
C SER A 70 -8.75 -15.63 2.53
N GLU A 71 -9.29 -14.63 1.83
CA GLU A 71 -9.71 -14.71 0.43
C GLU A 71 -8.91 -13.73 -0.40
N GLU A 72 -8.86 -13.95 -1.72
CA GLU A 72 -8.16 -13.05 -2.63
C GLU A 72 -8.70 -11.62 -2.52
N PRO A 73 -7.85 -10.59 -2.28
CA PRO A 73 -8.25 -9.19 -2.21
C PRO A 73 -8.52 -8.64 -3.62
N MET A 74 -9.58 -9.17 -4.26
CA MET A 74 -10.00 -8.81 -5.61
C MET A 74 -10.07 -7.29 -5.77
N ASP A 75 -9.63 -6.79 -6.92
CA ASP A 75 -9.54 -5.37 -7.26
C ASP A 75 -8.72 -4.49 -6.30
N GLY A 76 -8.05 -5.05 -5.28
CA GLY A 76 -7.20 -4.33 -4.34
C GLY A 76 -6.12 -3.48 -5.04
N PRO A 77 -5.32 -4.07 -5.95
CA PRO A 77 -4.32 -3.33 -6.72
C PRO A 77 -4.93 -2.18 -7.54
N VAL A 78 -6.04 -2.45 -8.22
CA VAL A 78 -6.73 -1.47 -9.08
C VAL A 78 -7.35 -0.33 -8.27
N SER A 79 -7.96 -0.65 -7.13
CA SER A 79 -8.62 0.30 -6.25
C SER A 79 -7.62 1.23 -5.59
N LEU A 80 -6.47 0.70 -5.14
CA LEU A 80 -5.39 1.52 -4.60
C LEU A 80 -4.77 2.41 -5.67
N ALA A 81 -4.47 1.88 -6.86
CA ALA A 81 -3.95 2.67 -7.97
C ALA A 81 -4.90 3.82 -8.36
N ARG A 82 -6.21 3.56 -8.38
CA ARG A 82 -7.23 4.57 -8.64
C ARG A 82 -7.25 5.67 -7.56
N LEU A 83 -7.19 5.30 -6.29
CA LEU A 83 -7.11 6.28 -5.19
C LEU A 83 -5.85 7.14 -5.30
N LEU A 84 -4.69 6.54 -5.57
CA LEU A 84 -3.44 7.26 -5.77
C LEU A 84 -3.56 8.28 -6.91
N ALA A 85 -4.13 7.91 -8.05
CA ALA A 85 -4.36 8.84 -9.16
C ALA A 85 -5.27 10.01 -8.78
N GLN A 86 -6.31 9.77 -7.96
CA GLN A 86 -7.19 10.82 -7.46
C GLN A 86 -6.47 11.78 -6.50
N LEU A 87 -5.69 11.25 -5.57
CA LEU A 87 -4.92 12.04 -4.60
C LEU A 87 -3.82 12.86 -5.27
N ASP A 88 -3.18 12.29 -6.30
CA ASP A 88 -2.21 12.99 -7.13
C ASP A 88 -2.82 14.20 -7.84
N SER A 89 -3.99 13.98 -8.46
CA SER A 89 -4.75 15.04 -9.15
C SER A 89 -5.19 16.17 -8.21
N ALA A 90 -5.37 15.87 -6.92
CA ALA A 90 -5.79 16.82 -5.90
C ALA A 90 -4.61 17.51 -5.16
N ASP A 91 -3.34 17.21 -5.50
CA ASP A 91 -2.14 17.58 -4.73
C ASP A 91 -2.30 17.32 -3.21
N ALA A 92 -2.91 16.18 -2.88
CA ALA A 92 -3.23 15.85 -1.50
C ALA A 92 -1.96 15.51 -0.69
N ALA A 93 -2.07 15.64 0.63
CA ALA A 93 -1.01 15.28 1.58
C ALA A 93 -1.63 14.54 2.77
N GLY A 94 -1.14 13.33 3.07
CA GLY A 94 -1.71 12.53 4.14
C GLY A 94 -1.30 11.05 4.12
N VAL A 95 -2.07 10.24 4.83
CA VAL A 95 -1.83 8.81 5.01
C VAL A 95 -3.02 8.01 4.50
N ILE A 96 -2.75 7.01 3.67
CA ILE A 96 -3.68 5.96 3.29
C ILE A 96 -3.60 4.84 4.31
N ILE A 97 -4.75 4.43 4.82
CA ILE A 97 -4.93 3.34 5.77
C ILE A 97 -5.68 2.21 5.05
N PRO A 98 -4.98 1.13 4.69
CA PRO A 98 -5.63 -0.08 4.21
C PRO A 98 -6.43 -0.75 5.34
N SER A 99 -7.62 -1.24 5.01
CA SER A 99 -8.45 -2.09 5.86
C SER A 99 -9.27 -3.08 5.01
N MET A 100 -9.96 -4.00 5.66
CA MET A 100 -10.98 -4.82 5.02
C MET A 100 -12.36 -4.32 5.45
N ALA A 101 -13.27 -4.21 4.49
CA ALA A 101 -14.67 -3.86 4.74
C ALA A 101 -15.60 -4.82 4.00
N PRO A 102 -16.87 -4.97 4.45
CA PRO A 102 -17.85 -5.76 3.70
C PRO A 102 -18.01 -5.23 2.27
N ALA A 103 -18.13 -6.13 1.31
CA ALA A 103 -18.30 -5.76 -0.09
C ALA A 103 -19.65 -5.05 -0.30
N PRO A 104 -19.71 -3.98 -1.11
CA PRO A 104 -20.98 -3.33 -1.44
C PRO A 104 -21.94 -4.32 -2.10
N GLY A 105 -23.10 -4.55 -1.49
CA GLY A 105 -24.14 -5.46 -2.00
C GLY A 105 -23.97 -6.94 -1.62
N ASP A 106 -22.87 -7.32 -0.97
CA ASP A 106 -22.68 -8.67 -0.42
C ASP A 106 -21.89 -8.61 0.90
N PRO A 107 -22.59 -8.60 2.07
CA PRO A 107 -21.93 -8.51 3.37
C PRO A 107 -21.19 -9.80 3.77
N SER A 108 -21.34 -10.89 3.01
CA SER A 108 -20.61 -12.14 3.26
C SER A 108 -19.18 -12.11 2.73
N ARG A 109 -18.86 -11.16 1.84
CA ARG A 109 -17.53 -10.96 1.26
C ARG A 109 -16.86 -9.74 1.86
N ASN A 110 -15.56 -9.83 2.04
CA ASN A 110 -14.74 -8.67 2.43
C ASN A 110 -13.94 -8.17 1.22
N PHE A 111 -13.76 -6.86 1.15
CA PHE A 111 -13.05 -6.18 0.08
C PHE A 111 -12.01 -5.20 0.64
N PRO A 112 -10.85 -5.02 -0.03
CA PRO A 112 -9.87 -4.02 0.36
C PRO A 112 -10.44 -2.59 0.32
N GLN A 113 -10.45 -1.92 1.46
CA GLN A 113 -10.80 -0.51 1.56
C GLN A 113 -9.54 0.32 1.87
N PHE A 114 -9.45 1.50 1.28
CA PHE A 114 -8.34 2.42 1.50
C PHE A 114 -8.90 3.76 1.98
N SER A 115 -8.78 4.02 3.29
CA SER A 115 -9.21 5.29 3.89
C SER A 115 -8.07 6.30 3.82
N PHE A 116 -8.34 7.54 3.42
CA PHE A 116 -7.36 8.61 3.40
C PHE A 116 -7.55 9.56 4.59
N VAL A 117 -6.47 9.83 5.32
CA VAL A 117 -6.42 10.79 6.42
C VAL A 117 -5.48 11.94 6.01
N PRO A 118 -6.00 13.15 5.73
CA PRO A 118 -5.15 14.28 5.39
C PRO A 118 -4.30 14.69 6.58
N PHE A 119 -3.10 15.20 6.33
CA PHE A 119 -2.34 15.89 7.37
C PHE A 119 -3.08 17.16 7.78
N ALA A 120 -3.03 17.49 9.07
CA ALA A 120 -3.54 18.77 9.52
C ALA A 120 -2.81 19.89 8.77
N THR A 121 -3.57 20.81 8.17
CA THR A 121 -3.01 22.08 7.72
C THR A 121 -2.47 22.77 8.96
N ALA A 122 -1.21 23.20 8.91
CA ALA A 122 -0.66 24.05 9.95
C ALA A 122 -1.63 25.23 10.12
N SER A 123 -2.30 25.31 11.26
CA SER A 123 -3.11 26.48 11.58
C SER A 123 -2.16 27.67 11.64
N ASP A 124 -2.47 28.73 10.90
CA ASP A 124 -1.72 29.98 11.01
C ASP A 124 -1.60 30.34 12.50
N PRO A 125 -0.40 30.63 13.03
CA PRO A 125 -0.30 31.12 14.39
C PRO A 125 -1.16 32.39 14.47
N SER A 126 -2.20 32.37 15.30
CA SER A 126 -3.00 33.57 15.57
C SER A 126 -2.06 34.72 15.97
N PRO A 127 -2.28 35.93 15.42
CA PRO A 127 -1.43 37.09 15.66
C PRO A 127 -1.42 37.53 17.13
#